data_AF-A0A7Y3NT00-F1
#
_entry.id   AF-A0A7Y3NT00-F1
#
_cell.length_a   1.000
_cell.length_b   1.000
_cell.length_c   1.000
_cell.angle_alpha   90.00
_cell.angle_beta   90.00
_cell.angle_gamma   90.00
#
_symmetry.space_group_name_H-M   'P 1'
#
loop_
_entity.id
_entity.type
_entity.pdbx_description
1 polymer ?
#
loop_
_entity_poly.entity_id
_entity_poly.type
_entity_poly.pdbx_seq_one_letter_code
_entity_poly.pdbx_strand_id
1 'polypeptide(L)'
;ISGLVTVNGGGILSPGDAPGTLTLSGGLTLANSGALDYTLATPNVTGGTGGNDLVSTAALSLGTGVTLNITKDAGFGAGVYHLIDYTGSLTGGTNLSSWAISGLTGNESGVLSVGSDGSVNAVNLTVSVPEPATLGMLAIGGLGLLLAGRRKKA
;
A
#
# COMPACT_ATOMS: atom_id res chain seq x y z
N ILE A 1 15.53 17.25 -1.00
CA ILE A 1 15.76 17.90 -2.31
C ILE A 1 14.87 19.14 -2.42
N SER A 2 15.44 20.29 -2.79
CA SER A 2 14.72 21.58 -2.73
C SER A 2 14.06 22.01 -4.05
N GLY A 3 14.49 21.48 -5.19
CA GLY A 3 13.85 21.72 -6.49
C GLY A 3 12.67 20.79 -6.75
N LEU A 4 11.86 21.14 -7.76
CA LEU A 4 10.83 20.23 -8.29
C LEU A 4 11.50 18.98 -8.83
N VAL A 5 11.03 17.81 -8.41
CA VAL A 5 11.47 16.52 -8.94
C VAL A 5 10.44 16.02 -9.93
N THR A 6 10.89 15.67 -11.13
CA THR A 6 10.05 15.03 -12.15
C THR A 6 10.58 13.64 -12.43
N VAL A 7 9.74 12.63 -12.20
CA VAL A 7 9.99 11.25 -12.60
C VAL A 7 9.32 11.07 -13.96
N ASN A 8 10.12 11.00 -15.02
CA ASN A 8 9.61 10.80 -16.38
C ASN A 8 9.03 9.39 -16.56
N GLY A 9 8.27 9.17 -17.63
CA GLY A 9 7.71 7.86 -17.93
C GLY A 9 8.80 6.80 -18.09
N GLY A 10 8.61 5.63 -17.49
CA GLY A 10 9.62 4.57 -17.36
C GLY A 10 10.71 4.85 -16.31
N GLY A 11 10.72 6.04 -15.69
CA GLY A 11 11.60 6.38 -14.58
C GLY A 11 11.15 5.75 -13.27
N ILE A 12 12.10 5.54 -12.37
CA ILE A 12 11.89 4.91 -11.05
C ILE A 12 12.22 5.93 -9.97
N LEU A 13 11.34 6.06 -8.98
CA LEU A 13 11.61 6.75 -7.72
C LEU A 13 11.69 5.73 -6.58
N SER A 14 12.80 5.74 -5.86
CA SER A 14 12.98 4.94 -4.65
C SER A 14 13.48 5.84 -3.51
N PRO A 15 12.93 5.73 -2.29
CA PRO A 15 13.46 6.43 -1.13
C PRO A 15 14.86 5.97 -0.70
N GLY A 16 15.29 4.76 -1.09
CA GLY A 16 16.65 4.25 -0.88
C GLY A 16 16.71 2.73 -0.66
N ASP A 17 17.91 2.22 -0.36
CA ASP A 17 18.17 0.79 -0.13
C ASP A 17 17.75 0.28 1.26
N ALA A 18 17.42 1.20 2.17
CA ALA A 18 16.91 0.91 3.51
C ALA A 18 15.67 1.77 3.78
N PRO A 19 14.68 1.25 4.55
CA PRO A 19 13.46 2.00 4.85
C PRO A 19 13.74 3.41 5.37
N GLY A 20 13.19 4.42 4.71
CA GLY A 20 13.47 5.80 5.04
C GLY A 20 12.50 6.80 4.42
N THR A 21 12.70 8.07 4.77
CA THR A 21 11.90 9.18 4.22
C THR A 21 12.71 9.99 3.21
N LEU A 22 12.25 10.01 1.96
CA LEU A 22 12.75 10.90 0.93
C LEU A 22 11.97 12.23 0.95
N THR A 23 12.62 13.30 1.41
CA THR A 23 12.01 14.63 1.50
C THR A 23 12.26 15.48 0.25
N LEU A 24 11.17 15.90 -0.41
CA LEU A 24 11.11 16.68 -1.64
C LEU A 24 10.38 18.02 -1.42
N SER A 25 11.10 19.01 -0.90
CA SER A 25 10.54 20.33 -0.55
C SER A 25 10.07 21.16 -1.75
N GLY A 26 10.54 20.84 -2.97
CA GLY A 26 10.14 21.54 -4.19
C GLY A 26 8.94 20.93 -4.92
N GLY A 27 8.42 19.80 -4.45
CA GLY A 27 7.33 19.05 -5.10
C GLY A 27 7.80 17.82 -5.88
N LEU A 28 6.83 16.97 -6.22
CA LEU A 28 6.99 15.76 -7.01
C LEU A 28 5.99 15.74 -8.16
N THR A 29 6.48 15.55 -9.39
CA THR A 29 5.68 15.17 -10.55
C THR A 29 6.04 13.76 -10.96
N LEU A 30 5.08 12.84 -10.86
CA LEU A 30 5.21 11.48 -11.36
C LEU A 30 4.51 11.42 -12.72
N ALA A 31 5.28 11.25 -13.80
CA ALA A 31 4.70 11.13 -15.13
C ALA A 31 3.98 9.79 -15.31
N ASN A 32 3.22 9.68 -16.41
CA ASN A 32 2.57 8.43 -16.78
C ASN A 32 3.60 7.29 -16.92
N SER A 33 3.23 6.09 -16.50
CA SER A 33 4.09 4.90 -16.57
C SER A 33 5.43 5.04 -15.82
N GLY A 34 5.52 5.93 -14.84
CA GLY A 34 6.61 5.91 -13.86
C GLY A 34 6.49 4.70 -12.92
N ALA A 35 7.52 4.46 -12.12
CA ALA A 35 7.54 3.42 -11.11
C ALA A 35 8.00 3.95 -9.74
N LEU A 36 7.48 3.33 -8.69
CA LEU A 36 7.79 3.61 -7.29
C LEU A 36 8.32 2.32 -6.65
N ASP A 37 9.55 2.33 -6.16
CA ASP A 37 10.18 1.17 -5.53
C ASP A 37 10.27 1.41 -4.02
N TYR A 38 9.47 0.67 -3.25
CA TYR A 38 9.27 0.87 -1.82
C TYR A 38 9.54 -0.39 -1.03
N THR A 39 10.19 -0.23 0.11
CA THR A 39 10.31 -1.25 1.16
C THR A 39 9.29 -0.99 2.26
N LEU A 40 8.44 -1.98 2.55
CA LEU A 40 7.35 -1.86 3.53
C LEU A 40 7.46 -2.94 4.62
N ALA A 41 7.20 -2.53 5.86
CA ALA A 41 7.23 -3.34 7.07
C ALA A 41 5.91 -3.17 7.83
N THR A 42 5.90 -2.41 8.93
CA THR A 42 4.77 -2.40 9.87
C THR A 42 3.58 -1.58 9.35
N PRO A 43 2.38 -2.16 9.14
CA PRO A 43 1.21 -1.40 8.71
C PRO A 43 0.59 -0.58 9.85
N ASN A 44 -0.28 0.37 9.49
CA ASN A 44 -1.09 1.20 10.41
C ASN A 44 -0.26 2.08 11.36
N VAL A 45 0.91 2.52 10.90
CA VAL A 45 1.79 3.47 11.57
C VAL A 45 1.83 4.77 10.79
N THR A 46 2.19 5.86 11.46
CA THR A 46 2.38 7.17 10.81
C THR A 46 3.45 7.09 9.71
N GLY A 47 3.30 7.89 8.66
CA GLY A 47 4.29 8.00 7.59
C GLY A 47 5.72 8.20 8.10
N GLY A 48 6.67 7.52 7.46
CA GLY A 48 8.09 7.58 7.79
C GLY A 48 8.48 6.81 9.07
N THR A 49 7.56 6.02 9.64
CA THR A 49 7.81 5.19 10.82
C THR A 49 7.57 3.70 10.54
N GLY A 50 7.92 2.84 11.50
CA GLY A 50 7.64 1.40 11.46
C GLY A 50 8.41 0.61 10.39
N GLY A 51 9.50 1.18 9.85
CA GLY A 51 10.31 0.56 8.81
C GLY A 51 9.68 0.62 7.43
N ASN A 52 8.83 1.62 7.16
CA ASN A 52 8.25 1.85 5.84
C ASN A 52 8.98 2.99 5.12
N ASP A 53 9.20 2.80 3.83
CA ASP A 53 9.56 3.87 2.92
C ASP A 53 8.45 4.91 2.79
N LEU A 54 8.85 6.17 2.76
CA LEU A 54 7.96 7.31 2.57
C LEU A 54 8.60 8.33 1.62
N VAL A 55 7.79 8.92 0.75
CA VAL A 55 8.13 10.20 0.11
C VAL A 55 7.34 11.31 0.79
N SER A 56 8.02 12.35 1.27
CA SER A 56 7.37 13.54 1.82
C SER A 56 7.60 14.71 0.88
N THR A 57 6.54 15.35 0.37
CA THR A 57 6.67 16.38 -0.66
C THR A 57 5.78 17.61 -0.43
N ALA A 58 6.19 18.77 -0.94
CA ALA A 58 5.40 19.99 -0.82
C ALA A 58 4.18 20.02 -1.76
N ALA A 59 4.28 19.46 -2.96
CA ALA A 59 3.19 19.42 -3.94
C ALA A 59 3.28 18.13 -4.73
N LEU A 60 2.14 17.59 -5.16
CA LEU A 60 2.09 16.29 -5.82
C LEU A 60 1.29 16.36 -7.13
N SER A 61 1.91 15.90 -8.21
CA SER A 61 1.24 15.66 -9.49
C SER A 61 1.39 14.20 -9.86
N LEU A 62 0.26 13.53 -10.05
CA LEU A 62 0.22 12.08 -10.31
C LEU A 62 -0.09 11.79 -11.77
N GLY A 63 0.67 10.85 -12.34
CA GLY A 63 0.42 10.26 -13.64
C GLY A 63 -0.54 9.08 -13.55
N THR A 64 -0.84 8.52 -14.71
CA THR A 64 -1.63 7.28 -14.86
C THR A 64 -0.73 6.11 -15.25
N GLY A 65 -1.18 4.88 -14.95
CA GLY A 65 -0.43 3.67 -15.30
C GLY A 65 0.92 3.54 -14.58
N VAL A 66 1.07 4.15 -13.41
CA VAL A 66 2.26 4.03 -12.57
C VAL A 66 2.31 2.63 -11.94
N THR A 67 3.51 2.08 -11.76
CA THR A 67 3.72 0.82 -11.06
C THR A 67 4.30 1.05 -9.67
N LEU A 68 3.62 0.57 -8.63
CA LEU A 68 4.19 0.44 -7.28
C LEU A 68 4.82 -0.94 -7.11
N ASN A 69 6.13 -1.00 -6.94
CA ASN A 69 6.87 -2.21 -6.62
C ASN A 69 7.15 -2.25 -5.12
N ILE A 70 6.70 -3.33 -4.46
CA ILE A 70 6.84 -3.50 -3.02
C ILE A 70 7.88 -4.58 -2.73
N THR A 71 8.91 -4.20 -1.99
CA THR A 71 9.80 -5.11 -1.26
C THR A 71 9.25 -5.25 0.16
N LYS A 72 9.00 -6.49 0.60
CA LYS A 72 8.48 -6.75 1.95
C LYS A 72 9.61 -6.97 2.92
N ASP A 73 9.60 -6.23 4.02
CA ASP A 73 10.51 -6.41 5.13
C ASP A 73 9.78 -7.04 6.34
N ALA A 74 10.53 -7.33 7.41
CA ALA A 74 10.01 -7.93 8.62
C ALA A 74 8.88 -7.08 9.22
N GLY A 75 7.70 -7.68 9.35
CA GLY A 75 6.49 -7.00 9.87
C GLY A 75 5.48 -6.62 8.80
N PHE A 76 5.77 -6.86 7.51
CA PHE A 76 4.78 -6.70 6.44
C PHE A 76 3.51 -7.52 6.70
N GLY A 77 2.34 -6.91 6.49
CA GLY A 77 1.05 -7.53 6.75
C GLY A 77 -0.13 -6.69 6.28
N ALA A 78 -1.34 -7.14 6.62
CA ALA A 78 -2.55 -6.42 6.28
C ALA A 78 -2.70 -5.11 7.07
N GLY A 79 -3.16 -4.06 6.39
CA GLY A 79 -3.40 -2.73 6.95
C GLY A 79 -3.02 -1.62 5.97
N VAL A 80 -2.87 -0.40 6.49
CA VAL A 80 -2.62 0.80 5.70
C VAL A 80 -1.14 1.18 5.75
N TYR A 81 -0.58 1.49 4.59
CA TYR A 81 0.79 1.98 4.40
C TYR A 81 0.75 3.37 3.76
N HIS A 82 1.48 4.31 4.36
CA HIS A 82 1.66 5.67 3.82
C HIS A 82 2.79 5.64 2.80
N LEU A 83 2.51 6.00 1.54
CA LEU A 83 3.52 5.99 0.47
C LEU A 83 4.05 7.39 0.17
N ILE A 84 3.15 8.35 0.02
CA ILE A 84 3.50 9.73 -0.32
C ILE A 84 2.70 10.68 0.55
N ASP A 85 3.38 11.41 1.43
CA ASP A 85 2.82 12.50 2.21
C ASP A 85 3.01 13.82 1.46
N TYR A 86 1.96 14.63 1.39
CA TYR A 86 2.02 15.95 0.76
C TYR A 86 1.23 17.02 1.50
N THR A 87 1.77 18.24 1.51
CA THR A 87 1.17 19.37 2.26
C THR A 87 0.47 20.40 1.37
N GLY A 88 0.84 20.48 0.09
CA GLY A 88 0.27 21.40 -0.89
C GLY A 88 -0.76 20.74 -1.81
N SER A 89 -0.85 21.23 -3.05
CA SER A 89 -1.86 20.77 -4.00
C SER A 89 -1.58 19.36 -4.54
N LEU A 90 -2.65 18.60 -4.71
CA LEU A 90 -2.69 17.40 -5.53
C LEU A 90 -3.27 17.73 -6.91
N THR A 91 -2.58 17.32 -7.97
CA THR A 91 -3.01 17.49 -9.36
C THR A 91 -2.78 16.22 -10.19
N GLY A 92 -3.28 16.20 -11.43
CA GLY A 92 -3.08 15.08 -12.36
C GLY A 92 -4.13 13.96 -12.22
N GLY A 93 -3.72 12.73 -12.53
CA GLY A 93 -4.53 11.51 -12.46
C GLY A 93 -4.78 11.05 -11.04
N THR A 94 -5.73 11.69 -10.35
CA THR A 94 -6.11 11.35 -8.97
C THR A 94 -6.86 10.02 -8.84
N ASN A 95 -7.31 9.44 -9.96
CA ASN A 95 -7.84 8.08 -9.98
C ASN A 95 -6.69 7.06 -10.11
N LEU A 96 -6.38 6.42 -8.99
CA LEU A 96 -5.29 5.45 -8.87
C LEU A 96 -5.66 4.05 -9.38
N SER A 97 -6.86 3.82 -9.92
CA SER A 97 -7.29 2.50 -10.41
C SER A 97 -6.48 1.98 -11.61
N SER A 98 -5.76 2.88 -12.30
CA SER A 98 -4.88 2.51 -13.42
C SER A 98 -3.49 2.07 -12.95
N TRP A 99 -3.15 2.27 -11.67
CA TRP A 99 -1.85 1.92 -11.15
C TRP A 99 -1.75 0.42 -10.93
N ALA A 100 -0.59 -0.14 -11.25
CA ALA A 100 -0.28 -1.53 -10.97
C ALA A 100 0.43 -1.64 -9.61
N ILE A 101 0.16 -2.73 -8.90
CA ILE A 101 0.85 -3.06 -7.65
C ILE A 101 1.57 -4.39 -7.88
N SER A 102 2.88 -4.40 -7.62
CA SER A 102 3.76 -5.56 -7.73
C SER A 102 4.38 -5.87 -6.36
N GLY A 103 4.73 -7.14 -6.13
CA GLY A 103 5.32 -7.60 -4.86
C GLY A 103 4.33 -8.18 -3.86
N LEU A 104 3.02 -7.99 -4.06
CA LEU A 104 2.00 -8.73 -3.31
C LEU A 104 1.94 -10.20 -3.78
N THR A 105 1.67 -11.09 -2.84
CA THR A 105 1.52 -12.54 -3.06
C THR A 105 0.05 -12.90 -3.26
N GLY A 106 -0.23 -14.07 -3.83
CA GLY A 106 -1.58 -14.43 -4.30
C GLY A 106 -2.71 -14.43 -3.26
N ASN A 107 -2.39 -14.33 -1.97
CA ASN A 107 -3.37 -14.23 -0.89
C ASN A 107 -3.56 -12.79 -0.37
N GLU A 108 -2.95 -11.80 -1.00
CA GLU A 108 -3.04 -10.40 -0.62
C GLU A 108 -3.71 -9.60 -1.74
N SER A 109 -4.41 -8.54 -1.37
CA SER A 109 -4.98 -7.57 -2.28
C SER A 109 -4.58 -6.17 -1.84
N GLY A 110 -4.18 -5.35 -2.81
CA GLY A 110 -3.77 -3.96 -2.58
C GLY A 110 -4.76 -3.00 -3.22
N VAL A 111 -5.18 -1.98 -2.48
CA VAL A 111 -5.98 -0.86 -3.01
C VAL A 111 -5.27 0.44 -2.72
N LEU A 112 -5.04 1.23 -3.76
CA LEU A 112 -4.46 2.56 -3.64
C LEU A 112 -5.57 3.60 -3.45
N SER A 113 -5.31 4.58 -2.59
CA SER A 113 -6.24 5.68 -2.35
C SER A 113 -5.49 6.97 -2.07
N VAL A 114 -6.14 8.08 -2.34
CA VAL A 114 -5.73 9.39 -1.83
C VAL A 114 -6.65 9.73 -0.67
N GLY A 115 -6.08 10.12 0.46
CA GLY A 115 -6.84 10.53 1.63
C GLY A 115 -6.02 11.45 2.53
N SER A 116 -6.50 11.67 3.75
CA SER A 116 -5.73 12.31 4.81
C SER A 116 -5.78 11.46 6.08
N ASP A 117 -4.71 11.52 6.86
CA ASP A 117 -4.61 10.86 8.17
C ASP A 117 -5.01 11.79 9.34
N GLY A 118 -5.68 12.89 9.01
CA GLY A 118 -6.13 13.94 9.94
C GLY A 118 -5.22 15.17 9.97
N SER A 119 -3.94 15.06 9.65
CA SER A 119 -3.01 16.22 9.63
C SER A 119 -2.24 16.38 8.32
N VAL A 120 -2.05 15.30 7.55
CA VAL A 120 -1.31 15.31 6.28
C VAL A 120 -2.14 14.62 5.21
N ASN A 121 -2.07 15.13 3.97
CA ASN A 121 -2.66 14.42 2.84
C ASN A 121 -1.68 13.34 2.38
N ALA A 122 -2.20 12.15 2.07
CA ALA A 122 -1.39 11.00 1.76
C ALA A 122 -1.91 10.20 0.56
N VAL A 123 -0.99 9.58 -0.17
CA VAL A 123 -1.26 8.44 -1.03
C VAL A 123 -1.01 7.18 -0.22
N ASN A 124 -2.04 6.36 -0.06
CA ASN A 124 -2.03 5.19 0.81
C ASN A 124 -2.22 3.91 0.02
N LEU A 125 -1.54 2.85 0.45
CA LEU A 125 -1.81 1.47 0.07
C LEU A 125 -2.54 0.77 1.22
N THR A 126 -3.73 0.25 0.95
CA THR A 126 -4.41 -0.67 1.87
C THR A 126 -4.19 -2.10 1.40
N VAL A 127 -3.50 -2.89 2.22
CA VAL A 127 -3.30 -4.32 2.00
C VAL A 127 -4.33 -5.10 2.82
N SER A 128 -5.05 -6.01 2.18
CA SER A 128 -5.94 -6.95 2.84
C SER A 128 -5.55 -8.38 2.49
N VAL A 129 -5.83 -9.31 3.40
CA VAL A 129 -5.75 -10.75 3.17
C VAL A 129 -7.17 -11.32 3.30
N PRO A 130 -7.67 -12.11 2.34
CA PRO A 130 -8.94 -12.80 2.51
C PRO A 130 -8.87 -13.70 3.74
N GLU A 131 -9.88 -13.65 4.60
CA GLU A 131 -10.00 -14.61 5.70
C GLU A 131 -10.00 -16.04 5.12
N PRO A 132 -9.16 -16.96 5.62
CA PRO A 132 -9.18 -18.32 5.14
C PRO A 132 -10.56 -18.91 5.38
N ALA A 133 -11.17 -19.51 4.34
CA ALA A 133 -12.43 -20.25 4.44
C ALA A 133 -12.40 -21.40 5.49
N THR A 134 -11.23 -21.68 6.08
CA THR A 134 -10.99 -22.57 7.20
C THR A 134 -11.94 -22.37 8.38
N LEU A 135 -12.34 -21.14 8.72
CA LEU A 135 -13.33 -20.90 9.78
C LEU A 135 -14.73 -21.39 9.38
N GLY A 136 -15.11 -21.17 8.13
CA GLY A 136 -16.36 -21.70 7.58
C GLY A 136 -16.36 -23.24 7.58
N MET A 137 -15.26 -23.86 7.17
CA MET A 137 -15.13 -25.32 7.16
C MET A 137 -15.08 -25.94 8.56
N LEU A 138 -14.49 -25.27 9.54
CA LEU A 138 -14.50 -25.72 10.94
C LEU A 138 -15.91 -25.65 11.54
N ALA A 139 -16.65 -24.56 11.27
CA ALA A 139 -18.03 -24.43 11.72
C ALA A 139 -18.93 -25.51 11.08
N ILE A 140 -18.83 -25.69 9.76
CA ILE A 140 -19.63 -26.70 9.04
C ILE A 140 -19.21 -28.12 9.44
N GLY A 141 -17.91 -28.41 9.59
CA GLY A 141 -17.39 -29.70 10.03
C GLY A 141 -17.80 -30.05 11.46
N GLY A 142 -17.77 -29.07 12.37
CA GLY A 142 -18.23 -29.24 13.76
C GLY A 142 -19.73 -29.55 13.85
N LEU A 143 -20.57 -28.83 13.10
CA LEU A 143 -22.01 -29.13 13.01
C LEU A 143 -22.27 -30.50 12.36
N GLY A 144 -21.54 -30.84 11.28
CA GLY A 144 -21.66 -32.13 10.62
C GLY A 144 -21.36 -33.31 11.55
N LEU A 145 -20.31 -33.20 12.37
CA LEU A 145 -19.93 -34.23 13.34
C LEU A 145 -20.93 -34.33 14.51
N LEU A 146 -21.46 -33.20 15.01
CA LEU A 146 -22.48 -33.20 16.07
C LEU A 146 -23.80 -33.83 15.60
N LEU A 147 -24.21 -33.56 14.36
CA LEU A 147 -25.40 -34.15 13.76
C LEU A 147 -25.21 -35.65 13.45
N ALA A 148 -24.02 -36.05 13.01
CA ALA A 148 -23.69 -37.46 12.78
C ALA A 148 -23.59 -38.28 14.08
N GLY A 149 -23.08 -37.68 15.17
CA GLY A 149 -22.98 -38.33 16.49
C GLY A 149 -24.33 -38.61 17.14
N ARG A 150 -25.36 -37.81 16.82
CA ARG A 150 -26.74 -38.02 17.31
C ARG A 150 -27.46 -39.18 16.66
N ARG A 151 -27.04 -39.62 15.46
CA ARG A 151 -27.70 -40.72 14.73
C ARG A 151 -27.34 -42.12 15.21
N LYS A 152 -26.34 -42.29 16.09
CA LYS A 152 -25.92 -43.60 16.64
C LYS A 152 -26.54 -43.98 17.99
N LYS A 153 -27.52 -43.22 18.51
CA LYS A 153 -28.19 -43.49 19.81
C LYS A 153 -29.70 -43.74 19.70
N ALA A 154 -30.18 -44.31 18.59
CA ALA A 154 -31.56 -44.79 18.44
C ALA A 154 -31.56 -46.29 18.16
#